data_AF-A0A938GV77-F1
#
_entry.id   AF-A0A938GV77-F1
#
_cell.length_a   1.000
_cell.length_b   1.000
_cell.length_c   1.000
_cell.angle_alpha   90.00
_cell.angle_beta   90.00
_cell.angle_gamma   90.00
#
_symmetry.space_group_name_H-M   'P 1'
#
loop_
_entity.id
_entity.type
_entity.pdbx_description
1 polymer ?
#
loop_
_entity_poly.entity_id
_entity_poly.type
_entity_poly.pdbx_seq_one_letter_code
_entity_poly.pdbx_strand_id
1 'polypeptide(L)'
;KGNQLRIVSINSREVEVVADGKLLVLENVDQPGMVGTVGTILGRANVNIADMSLSRLTPGGTAYMVVRVDTEPGESARREIKGHAAIKMAKFVQL
;
A
#
# COMPACT_ATOMS: atom_id res chain seq x y z
N LYS A 1 10.83 9.27 -21.25
CA LYS A 1 10.37 8.81 -19.91
C LYS A 1 11.52 8.04 -19.27
N GLY A 2 12.29 8.63 -18.35
CA GLY A 2 13.48 7.97 -17.81
C GLY A 2 14.12 8.66 -16.61
N ASN A 3 13.38 9.47 -15.84
CA ASN A 3 13.95 10.30 -14.77
C ASN A 3 13.10 10.35 -13.50
N GLN A 4 12.26 9.34 -13.24
CA GLN A 4 11.50 9.25 -12.00
C GLN A 4 12.23 8.34 -11.02
N LEU A 5 12.54 8.86 -9.83
CA LEU A 5 13.08 8.06 -8.73
C LEU A 5 12.06 6.98 -8.37
N ARG A 6 12.53 5.76 -8.10
CA ARG A 6 11.69 4.62 -7.73
C ARG A 6 12.16 4.05 -6.40
N ILE A 7 11.20 3.69 -5.56
CA ILE A 7 11.46 2.83 -4.40
C ILE A 7 11.54 1.41 -4.96
N VAL A 8 12.74 0.83 -4.89
CA VAL A 8 13.03 -0.52 -5.41
C VAL A 8 13.03 -1.60 -4.31
N SER A 9 13.12 -1.20 -3.05
CA SER A 9 13.02 -2.12 -1.91
C SER A 9 12.59 -1.43 -0.62
N ILE A 10 11.90 -2.16 0.25
CA ILE A 10 11.58 -1.77 1.62
C ILE A 10 11.83 -2.98 2.52
N ASN A 11 12.65 -2.83 3.56
CA ASN A 11 12.99 -3.92 4.50
C ASN A 11 13.39 -5.22 3.79
N SER A 12 14.27 -5.09 2.79
CA SER A 12 14.76 -6.21 1.95
C SER A 12 13.69 -6.92 1.13
N ARG A 13 12.52 -6.31 0.92
CA ARG A 13 11.48 -6.80 0.00
C ARG A 13 11.48 -5.95 -1.26
N GLU A 14 11.58 -6.62 -2.40
CA GLU A 14 11.54 -5.97 -3.71
C GLU A 14 10.17 -5.36 -3.94
N VAL A 15 10.13 -4.05 -4.16
CA VAL A 15 8.92 -3.31 -4.55
C VAL A 15 9.31 -2.39 -5.70
N GLU A 16 8.37 -1.93 -6.51
CA GLU A 16 8.68 -1.00 -7.57
C GLU A 16 7.59 0.06 -7.72
N VAL A 17 7.76 1.19 -7.04
CA VAL A 17 6.82 2.32 -7.09
C VAL A 17 7.57 3.63 -7.33
N VAL A 18 6.93 4.59 -8.00
CA VAL A 18 7.48 5.96 -8.09
C VAL A 18 7.63 6.57 -6.69
N ALA A 19 8.81 7.08 -6.37
CA ALA A 19 9.17 7.71 -5.10
C ALA A 19 8.74 9.19 -5.05
N ASP A 20 7.43 9.44 -5.23
CA ASP A 20 6.86 10.78 -5.26
C ASP A 20 5.40 10.74 -4.77
N GLY A 21 4.94 11.85 -4.19
CA GLY A 21 3.56 12.03 -3.79
C GLY A 21 3.15 11.26 -2.54
N LYS A 22 1.89 10.80 -2.51
CA LYS A 22 1.27 10.18 -1.35
C LYS A 22 1.37 8.66 -1.46
N LEU A 23 2.06 8.06 -0.51
CA LEU A 23 2.26 6.62 -0.43
C LEU A 23 1.58 6.04 0.81
N LEU A 24 0.93 4.90 0.64
CA LEU A 24 0.49 4.01 1.69
C LEU A 24 1.35 2.74 1.64
N VAL A 25 2.15 2.54 2.68
CA VAL A 25 2.98 1.34 2.88
C VAL A 25 2.30 0.45 3.89
N LEU A 26 1.95 -0.75 3.46
CA LEU A 26 1.30 -1.78 4.27
C LEU A 26 2.21 -2.99 4.43
N GLU A 27 2.18 -3.56 5.63
CA GLU A 27 2.63 -4.93 5.88
C GLU A 27 1.42 -5.73 6.36
N ASN A 28 1.07 -6.81 5.67
CA ASN A 28 -0.12 -7.61 5.95
C ASN A 28 0.17 -9.11 5.88
N VAL A 29 -0.71 -9.93 6.46
CA VAL A 29 -0.73 -11.38 6.21
C VAL A 29 -1.11 -11.64 4.75
N ASP A 30 -0.33 -12.47 4.05
CA ASP A 30 -0.59 -12.82 2.65
C ASP A 30 -1.76 -13.81 2.57
N GLN A 31 -2.98 -13.29 2.49
CA GLN A 31 -4.21 -14.07 2.40
C GLN A 31 -5.12 -13.56 1.26
N PRO A 32 -6.01 -14.43 0.73
CA PRO A 32 -6.97 -14.03 -0.28
C PRO A 32 -7.78 -12.80 0.13
N GLY A 33 -7.96 -11.88 -0.82
CA GLY A 33 -8.80 -10.69 -0.64
C GLY A 33 -8.07 -9.42 -0.18
N MET A 34 -6.81 -9.49 0.29
CA MET A 34 -6.14 -8.31 0.87
C MET A 34 -6.02 -7.10 -0.07
N VAL A 35 -5.63 -7.33 -1.32
CA VAL A 35 -5.59 -6.26 -2.35
C VAL A 35 -6.99 -5.68 -2.57
N GLY A 36 -8.01 -6.54 -2.67
CA GLY A 36 -9.40 -6.14 -2.86
C GLY A 36 -9.94 -5.34 -1.67
N THR A 37 -9.62 -5.73 -0.44
CA THR A 37 -9.99 -4.99 0.77
C THR A 37 -9.41 -3.58 0.75
N VAL A 38 -8.11 -3.43 0.52
CA VAL A 38 -7.45 -2.11 0.48
C VAL A 38 -8.03 -1.27 -0.66
N GLY A 39 -8.17 -1.84 -1.86
CA GLY A 39 -8.76 -1.15 -3.01
C GLY A 39 -10.21 -0.72 -2.75
N THR A 40 -11.00 -1.53 -2.08
CA THR A 40 -12.39 -1.21 -1.73
C THR A 40 -12.47 -0.08 -0.72
N ILE A 41 -11.63 -0.08 0.32
CA ILE A 41 -11.60 1.00 1.32
C ILE A 41 -11.21 2.33 0.65
N LEU A 42 -10.17 2.33 -0.18
CA LEU A 42 -9.74 3.52 -0.92
C LEU A 42 -10.81 4.00 -1.91
N GLY A 43 -11.44 3.09 -2.64
CA GLY A 43 -12.52 3.41 -3.57
C GLY A 43 -13.75 4.01 -2.89
N ARG A 44 -14.17 3.47 -1.74
CA ARG A 44 -15.25 4.05 -0.91
C ARG A 44 -14.91 5.44 -0.39
N ALA A 45 -13.63 5.70 -0.15
CA ALA A 45 -13.13 7.02 0.24
C ALA A 45 -12.93 7.98 -0.96
N ASN A 46 -13.31 7.57 -2.17
CA ASN A 46 -13.10 8.31 -3.41
C ASN A 46 -11.62 8.68 -3.66
N VAL A 47 -10.71 7.75 -3.31
CA VAL A 47 -9.27 7.89 -3.51
C VAL A 47 -8.82 6.98 -4.64
N ASN A 48 -8.26 7.59 -5.69
CA ASN A 48 -7.71 6.85 -6.82
C ASN A 48 -6.30 6.29 -6.52
N ILE A 49 -6.00 5.12 -7.10
CA ILE A 49 -4.70 4.45 -7.00
C ILE A 49 -3.91 4.72 -8.28
N ALA A 50 -2.81 5.46 -8.14
CA ALA A 50 -1.97 5.87 -9.26
C ALA A 50 -0.87 4.85 -9.58
N ASP A 51 -0.46 4.05 -8.60
CA ASP A 51 0.56 3.01 -8.74
C ASP A 51 0.42 2.02 -7.57
N MET A 52 0.75 0.75 -7.78
CA MET A 52 0.75 -0.26 -6.72
C MET A 52 1.83 -1.30 -6.97
N SER A 53 2.62 -1.58 -5.94
CA SER A 53 3.58 -2.69 -5.93
C SER A 53 3.31 -3.64 -4.77
N LEU A 54 3.42 -4.94 -5.04
CA LEU A 54 3.21 -6.02 -4.09
C LEU A 54 4.45 -6.89 -3.99
N SER A 55 4.82 -7.28 -2.77
CA SER A 55 5.95 -8.17 -2.52
C SER A 55 5.63 -9.14 -1.40
N ARG A 56 5.71 -10.43 -1.65
CA ARG A 56 5.54 -11.48 -0.63
C ARG A 56 6.80 -12.31 -0.52
N LEU A 57 7.15 -12.70 0.70
CA LEU A 57 8.29 -13.60 0.92
C LEU A 57 7.91 -15.04 0.62
N THR A 58 6.82 -15.50 1.24
CA THR A 58 6.28 -16.85 1.07
C THR A 58 4.75 -16.78 1.02
N PRO A 59 4.08 -17.63 0.22
CA PRO A 59 2.62 -17.74 0.24
C PRO A 59 2.11 -18.01 1.66
N GLY A 60 1.08 -17.27 2.10
CA GLY A 60 0.51 -17.43 3.45
C GLY A 60 1.33 -16.76 4.57
N GLY A 61 2.50 -16.20 4.24
CA GLY A 61 3.36 -15.49 5.18
C GLY A 61 2.96 -14.02 5.31
N THR A 62 3.93 -13.13 5.14
CA THR A 62 3.71 -11.69 5.18
C THR A 62 3.95 -11.10 3.79
N ALA A 63 3.12 -10.14 3.40
CA ALA A 63 3.26 -9.34 2.19
C ALA A 63 3.47 -7.85 2.53
N TYR A 64 4.16 -7.16 1.64
CA TYR A 64 4.21 -5.70 1.57
C TYR A 64 3.35 -5.25 0.40
N MET A 65 2.58 -4.20 0.63
CA MET A 65 1.83 -3.50 -0.39
C MET A 65 2.18 -2.02 -0.30
N VAL A 66 2.73 -1.47 -1.38
CA VAL A 66 3.00 -0.04 -1.51
C VAL A 66 2.05 0.53 -2.53
N VAL A 67 1.21 1.46 -2.09
CA VAL A 67 0.16 2.06 -2.90
C VAL A 67 0.44 3.54 -3.03
N ARG A 68 0.56 4.04 -4.24
CA ARG A 68 0.59 5.48 -4.51
C ARG A 68 -0.83 5.94 -4.82
N VAL A 69 -1.27 6.97 -4.12
CA VAL A 69 -2.62 7.52 -4.23
C VAL A 69 -2.58 8.98 -4.65
N ASP A 70 -3.60 9.42 -5.37
CA ASP A 70 -3.66 10.82 -5.84
C ASP A 70 -3.98 11.78 -4.67
N THR A 71 -4.86 11.36 -3.78
CA THR A 71 -5.35 12.12 -2.62
C THR A 71 -5.14 11.34 -1.34
N GLU A 72 -4.99 12.06 -0.22
CA GLU A 72 -4.84 11.41 1.07
C GLU A 72 -6.20 10.86 1.51
N PRO A 73 -6.29 9.57 1.92
CA PRO A 73 -7.53 9.03 2.45
C PRO A 73 -7.95 9.75 3.72
N GLY A 74 -9.24 10.03 3.84
CA GLY A 74 -9.81 10.61 5.05
C GLY A 74 -9.60 9.74 6.29
N GLU A 75 -9.79 10.33 7.46
CA GLU A 75 -9.47 9.65 8.73
C GLU A 75 -10.21 8.32 8.92
N SER A 76 -11.48 8.24 8.50
CA SER A 76 -12.27 7.01 8.56
C SER A 76 -11.61 5.86 7.78
N ALA A 77 -11.18 6.11 6.54
CA ALA A 77 -10.50 5.10 5.72
C ALA A 77 -9.13 4.71 6.30
N ARG A 78 -8.37 5.68 6.83
CA ARG A 78 -7.09 5.42 7.50
C ARG A 78 -7.27 4.54 8.75
N ARG A 79 -8.33 4.78 9.53
CA ARG A 79 -8.68 3.97 10.70
C ARG A 79 -9.12 2.57 10.31
N GLU A 80 -9.95 2.43 9.27
CA GLU A 80 -10.39 1.13 8.76
C GLU A 80 -9.21 0.27 8.30
N ILE A 81 -8.27 0.86 7.53
CA ILE A 81 -7.03 0.18 7.10
C ILE A 81 -6.18 -0.24 8.31
N LYS A 82 -5.93 0.69 9.25
CA LYS A 82 -5.10 0.40 10.44
C LYS A 82 -5.74 -0.61 11.39
N GLY A 83 -7.07 -0.69 11.42
CA GLY A 83 -7.82 -1.60 12.28
C GLY A 83 -8.07 -2.99 11.70
N HIS A 84 -7.72 -3.22 10.43
CA HIS A 84 -7.95 -4.51 9.79
C HIS A 84 -7.04 -5.59 10.39
N ALA A 85 -7.61 -6.70 10.86
CA ALA A 85 -6.89 -7.74 11.61
C ALA A 85 -5.67 -8.34 10.88
N ALA A 86 -5.73 -8.43 9.55
CA ALA A 86 -4.62 -8.95 8.74
C ALA A 86 -3.52 -7.90 8.45
N ILE A 87 -3.73 -6.63 8.76
CA ILE A 87 -2.75 -5.55 8.54
C ILE A 87 -1.91 -5.39 9.81
N LYS A 88 -0.62 -5.69 9.70
CA LYS A 88 0.36 -5.60 10.80
C LYS A 88 0.93 -4.18 10.93
N MET A 89 1.05 -3.49 9.80
CA MET A 89 1.53 -2.11 9.75
C MET A 89 0.83 -1.37 8.61
N ALA A 90 0.45 -0.11 8.86
CA ALA A 90 0.04 0.82 7.82
C ALA A 90 0.65 2.21 8.08
N LYS A 91 1.48 2.67 7.14
CA LYS A 91 2.10 4.00 7.17
C LYS A 91 1.68 4.79 5.95
N PHE A 92 1.22 6.01 6.21
CA PHE A 92 0.98 7.01 5.18
C PHE A 92 2.19 7.95 5.17
N VAL A 93 2.78 8.12 4.00
CA VAL A 93 4.01 8.88 3.80
C VAL A 93 3.78 9.86 2.66
N GLN A 94 4.17 11.11 2.86
CA GLN A 94 4.28 12.11 1.81
C GLN A 94 5.76 12.26 1.48
N LEU A 95 6.12 11.97 0.23
CA LEU A 95 7.44 12.25 -0.33
C LEU A 95 7.44 13.57 -1.09
#